data_AF-A0A8X7TEA7-F1
#
_entry.id   AF-A0A8X7TEA7-F1
#
_cell.length_a   1.000
_cell.length_b   1.000
_cell.length_c   1.000
_cell.angle_alpha   90.00
_cell.angle_beta   90.00
_cell.angle_gamma   90.00
#
_symmetry.space_group_name_H-M   'P 1'
#
loop_
_entity.id
_entity.type
_entity.pdbx_description
1 polymer ?
#
loop_
_entity_poly.entity_id
_entity_poly.type
_entity_poly.pdbx_seq_one_letter_code
_entity_poly.pdbx_strand_id
1 'polypeptide(L)'
;MADSPNDIDIDIETDEILNLEQEQYQIGYQEGVEQSAKEQYLEGKQFGYQTGFQRFLIVGYIRGLVEDWESHISEYGSIESTLRNHLKQLKNCLDGLSMINDEDSVAQFEIQLKKVRNKLRVICQLNKESWKINDLDKLVEQVGGSMQVSENVVEMW
;
A
#
# COMPACT_ATOMS: atom_id res chain seq x y z
N MET A 1 32.78 81.27 -1.47
CA MET A 1 32.75 80.54 -2.75
C MET A 1 32.82 79.06 -2.41
N ALA A 2 31.75 78.35 -2.77
CA ALA A 2 31.54 76.90 -2.79
C ALA A 2 31.92 76.08 -1.54
N ASP A 3 30.88 75.72 -0.77
CA ASP A 3 30.85 74.53 0.07
C ASP A 3 30.93 73.31 -0.86
N SER A 4 32.05 72.59 -0.87
CA SER A 4 32.20 71.37 -1.67
C SER A 4 31.34 70.26 -1.05
N PRO A 5 30.59 69.48 -1.84
CA PRO A 5 29.78 68.40 -1.29
C PRO A 5 30.70 67.36 -0.66
N ASN A 6 30.37 66.91 0.56
CA ASN A 6 30.86 65.64 1.08
C ASN A 6 30.44 64.56 0.07
N ASP A 7 31.38 64.08 -0.75
CA ASP A 7 31.20 62.81 -1.43
C ASP A 7 31.16 61.75 -0.34
N ILE A 8 29.95 61.24 -0.11
CA ILE A 8 29.67 60.13 0.79
C ILE A 8 30.40 58.94 0.18
N ASP A 9 31.46 58.47 0.86
CA ASP A 9 32.12 57.22 0.51
C ASP A 9 31.13 56.11 0.81
N ILE A 10 30.40 55.71 -0.23
CA ILE A 10 29.46 54.59 -0.16
C ILE A 10 30.32 53.34 -0.26
N ASP A 11 30.85 52.92 0.89
CA ASP A 11 31.50 51.62 1.11
C ASP A 11 30.40 50.55 1.10
N ILE A 12 29.70 50.41 -0.03
CA ILE A 12 28.92 49.19 -0.30
C ILE A 12 29.99 48.12 -0.49
N GLU A 13 30.01 47.13 0.38
CA GLU A 13 30.78 45.89 0.18
C GLU A 13 30.30 45.24 -1.13
N THR A 14 30.87 45.66 -2.27
CA THR A 14 30.48 45.20 -3.61
C THR A 14 30.66 43.70 -3.78
N ASP A 15 31.50 43.11 -2.94
CA ASP A 15 31.74 41.67 -2.84
C ASP A 15 30.48 40.89 -2.40
N GLU A 16 29.61 41.48 -1.57
CA GLU A 16 28.33 40.88 -1.17
C GLU A 16 27.34 40.85 -2.34
N ILE A 17 27.32 41.92 -3.15
CA ILE A 17 26.48 41.99 -4.36
C ILE A 17 26.99 41.04 -5.46
N LEU A 18 28.31 40.85 -5.57
CA LEU A 18 28.94 39.97 -6.55
C LEU A 18 28.70 38.47 -6.28
N ASN A 19 28.45 38.08 -5.03
CA ASN A 19 28.20 36.69 -4.64
C ASN A 19 26.72 36.33 -4.48
N LEU A 20 25.82 37.31 -4.60
CA LEU A 20 24.37 37.13 -4.39
C LEU A 20 23.78 35.98 -5.22
N GLU A 21 24.16 35.82 -6.49
CA GLU A 21 23.64 34.73 -7.33
C GLU A 21 24.02 33.35 -6.76
N GLN A 22 25.28 33.18 -6.34
CA GLN A 22 25.78 31.94 -5.77
C GLN A 22 25.14 31.65 -4.41
N GLU A 23 24.93 32.68 -3.59
CA GLU A 23 24.22 32.55 -2.31
C GLU A 23 22.76 32.18 -2.51
N GLN A 24 22.03 32.85 -3.40
CA GLN A 24 20.64 32.54 -3.71
C GLN A 24 20.49 31.16 -4.35
N TYR A 25 21.44 30.74 -5.20
CA TYR A 25 21.51 29.38 -5.72
C TYR A 25 21.67 28.35 -4.60
N GLN A 26 22.59 28.59 -3.66
CA GLN A 26 22.84 27.69 -2.55
C GLN A 26 21.62 27.61 -1.62
N ILE A 27 20.96 28.73 -1.35
CA ILE A 27 19.70 28.81 -0.60
C ILE A 27 18.62 27.98 -1.31
N GLY A 28 18.35 28.24 -2.59
CA GLY A 28 17.32 27.53 -3.35
C GLY A 28 17.61 26.03 -3.50
N TYR A 29 18.87 25.63 -3.64
CA TYR A 29 19.27 24.22 -3.64
C TYR A 29 18.99 23.57 -2.28
N GLN A 30 19.39 24.22 -1.19
CA GLN A 30 19.19 23.69 0.15
C GLN A 30 17.70 23.62 0.51
N GLU A 31 16.92 24.66 0.21
CA GLU A 31 15.47 24.68 0.36
C GLU A 31 14.81 23.57 -0.46
N GLY A 32 15.24 23.37 -1.71
CA GLY A 32 14.74 22.32 -2.58
C GLY A 32 15.02 20.92 -2.04
N VAL A 33 16.24 20.67 -1.53
CA VAL A 33 16.61 19.39 -0.91
C VAL A 33 15.82 19.16 0.37
N GLU A 34 15.69 20.17 1.23
CA GLU A 34 14.95 20.05 2.49
C GLU A 34 13.45 19.83 2.25
N GLN A 35 12.85 20.55 1.30
CA GLN A 35 11.44 20.43 0.97
C GLN A 35 11.16 19.09 0.29
N SER A 36 11.97 18.68 -0.68
CA SER A 36 11.81 17.38 -1.34
C SER A 36 11.96 16.21 -0.37
N ALA A 37 12.89 16.27 0.59
CA ALA A 37 13.04 15.24 1.61
C ALA A 37 11.78 15.13 2.49
N LYS A 38 11.18 16.25 2.87
CA LYS A 38 9.92 16.27 3.65
C LYS A 38 8.75 15.71 2.85
N GLU A 39 8.62 16.11 1.59
CA GLU A 39 7.55 15.65 0.69
C GLU A 39 7.66 14.15 0.40
N GLN A 40 8.86 13.66 0.05
CA GLN A 40 9.11 12.24 -0.17
C GLN A 40 8.79 11.39 1.06
N TYR A 41 9.13 11.88 2.25
CA TYR A 41 8.80 11.19 3.49
C TYR A 41 7.29 11.12 3.73
N LEU A 42 6.56 12.21 3.46
CA LEU A 42 5.11 12.26 3.61
C LEU A 42 4.43 11.34 2.58
N GLU A 43 4.86 11.40 1.33
CA GLU A 43 4.35 10.56 0.24
C GLU A 43 4.60 9.08 0.53
N GLY A 44 5.82 8.71 0.95
CA GLY A 44 6.15 7.34 1.33
C GLY A 44 5.27 6.80 2.46
N LYS A 45 4.95 7.65 3.46
CA LYS A 45 3.98 7.28 4.52
C LYS A 45 2.57 7.08 3.98
N GLN A 46 2.09 8.00 3.16
CA GLN A 46 0.75 7.92 2.57
C GLN A 46 0.60 6.67 1.71
N PHE A 47 1.62 6.39 0.88
CA PHE A 47 1.69 5.18 0.07
C PHE A 47 1.65 3.93 0.95
N GLY A 48 2.46 3.87 2.01
CA GLY A 48 2.45 2.76 2.97
C GLY A 48 1.07 2.51 3.58
N TYR A 49 0.35 3.57 3.97
CA TYR A 49 -1.02 3.45 4.48
C TYR A 49 -2.00 2.95 3.43
N GLN A 50 -1.93 3.46 2.20
CA GLN A 50 -2.79 3.03 1.10
C GLN A 50 -2.57 1.54 0.78
N THR A 51 -1.31 1.12 0.62
CA THR A 51 -0.98 -0.28 0.31
C THR A 51 -1.36 -1.21 1.46
N GLY A 52 -1.11 -0.80 2.71
CA GLY A 52 -1.54 -1.56 3.89
C GLY A 52 -3.06 -1.73 3.92
N PHE A 53 -3.82 -0.65 3.70
CA PHE A 53 -5.28 -0.70 3.66
C PHE A 53 -5.79 -1.67 2.59
N GLN A 54 -5.29 -1.58 1.36
CA GLN A 54 -5.65 -2.48 0.26
C GLN A 54 -5.43 -3.95 0.63
N ARG A 55 -4.26 -4.27 1.20
CA ARG A 55 -3.91 -5.63 1.64
C ARG A 55 -4.81 -6.14 2.76
N PHE A 56 -4.99 -5.34 3.80
CA PHE A 56 -5.76 -5.76 4.98
C PHE A 56 -7.26 -5.79 4.74
N LEU A 57 -7.77 -5.02 3.79
CA LEU A 57 -9.16 -5.11 3.36
C LEU A 57 -9.49 -6.50 2.83
N ILE A 58 -8.60 -7.08 2.00
CA ILE A 58 -8.74 -8.43 1.47
C ILE A 58 -8.75 -9.45 2.61
N VAL A 59 -7.78 -9.35 3.52
CA VAL A 59 -7.67 -10.27 4.67
C VAL A 59 -8.91 -10.19 5.56
N GLY A 60 -9.38 -8.97 5.86
CA GLY A 60 -10.58 -8.74 6.68
C GLY A 60 -11.84 -9.30 6.03
N TYR A 61 -12.02 -9.08 4.73
CA TYR A 61 -13.15 -9.65 3.98
C TYR A 61 -13.17 -11.18 4.06
N ILE A 62 -12.02 -11.83 3.82
CA ILE A 62 -11.92 -13.29 3.86
C ILE A 62 -12.17 -13.81 5.29
N ARG A 63 -11.67 -13.13 6.33
CA ARG A 63 -11.97 -13.48 7.73
C ARG A 63 -13.47 -13.41 8.01
N GLY A 64 -14.15 -12.35 7.56
CA GLY A 64 -15.61 -12.24 7.68
C GLY A 64 -16.37 -13.37 6.98
N LEU A 65 -15.91 -13.78 5.78
CA LEU A 65 -16.51 -14.95 5.10
C LEU A 65 -16.30 -16.26 5.85
N VAL A 66 -15.12 -16.46 6.45
CA VAL A 66 -14.86 -17.65 7.27
C VAL A 66 -15.79 -17.68 8.48
N GLU A 67 -15.99 -16.55 9.16
CA GLU A 67 -16.91 -16.43 10.29
C GLU A 67 -18.36 -16.70 9.88
N ASP A 68 -18.80 -16.16 8.74
CA ASP A 68 -20.13 -16.39 8.17
C ASP A 68 -20.35 -17.89 7.87
N TRP A 69 -19.41 -18.54 7.18
CA TRP A 69 -19.49 -19.96 6.86
C TRP A 69 -19.40 -20.87 8.09
N GLU A 70 -18.58 -20.52 9.07
CA GLU A 70 -18.50 -21.27 10.34
C GLU A 70 -19.81 -21.18 11.12
N SER A 71 -20.49 -20.03 11.09
CA SER A 71 -21.77 -19.80 11.79
C SER A 71 -22.94 -20.56 11.16
N HIS A 72 -22.95 -20.70 9.84
CA HIS A 72 -24.01 -21.37 9.08
C HIS A 72 -23.62 -22.78 8.60
N ILE A 73 -22.59 -23.37 9.20
CA ILE A 73 -21.97 -24.61 8.70
C ILE A 73 -22.97 -25.78 8.56
N SER A 74 -23.96 -25.86 9.45
CA SER A 74 -25.02 -26.89 9.44
C SER A 74 -25.97 -26.80 8.25
N GLU A 75 -26.07 -25.65 7.60
CA GLU A 75 -26.95 -25.44 6.42
C GLU A 75 -26.40 -26.13 5.17
N TYR A 76 -25.11 -26.47 5.18
CA TYR A 76 -24.42 -27.09 4.04
C TYR A 76 -24.60 -28.62 3.95
N GLY A 77 -25.35 -29.22 4.88
CA GLY A 77 -25.81 -30.62 4.78
C GLY A 77 -24.71 -31.63 4.42
N SER A 78 -24.79 -32.20 3.21
CA SER A 78 -23.88 -33.27 2.77
C SER A 78 -22.42 -32.83 2.60
N ILE A 79 -22.13 -31.54 2.38
CA ILE A 79 -20.76 -31.03 2.20
C ILE A 79 -20.17 -30.45 3.48
N GLU A 80 -20.89 -30.49 4.61
CA GLU A 80 -20.47 -29.87 5.89
C GLU A 80 -19.06 -30.30 6.32
N SER A 81 -18.79 -31.61 6.35
CA SER A 81 -17.51 -32.15 6.82
C SER A 81 -16.33 -31.70 5.93
N THR A 82 -16.53 -31.72 4.62
CA THR A 82 -15.55 -31.24 3.64
C THR A 82 -15.32 -29.74 3.78
N LEU A 83 -16.39 -28.95 3.87
CA LEU A 83 -16.32 -27.50 4.04
C LEU A 83 -15.59 -27.13 5.33
N ARG A 84 -15.90 -27.79 6.45
CA ARG A 84 -15.23 -27.58 7.75
C ARG A 84 -13.72 -27.83 7.66
N ASN A 85 -13.30 -28.87 6.95
CA ASN A 85 -11.88 -29.14 6.73
C ASN A 85 -11.21 -28.05 5.89
N HIS A 86 -11.88 -27.57 4.84
CA HIS A 86 -11.37 -26.48 4.00
C HIS A 86 -11.29 -25.14 4.75
N LEU A 87 -12.29 -24.82 5.57
CA LEU A 87 -12.31 -23.62 6.42
C LEU A 87 -11.18 -23.64 7.44
N LYS A 88 -10.95 -24.79 8.10
CA LYS A 88 -9.81 -24.95 9.03
C LYS A 88 -8.47 -24.69 8.35
N GLN A 89 -8.29 -25.20 7.13
CA GLN A 89 -7.06 -24.94 6.34
C GLN A 89 -6.94 -23.46 5.96
N LEU A 90 -8.03 -22.83 5.52
CA LEU A 90 -8.04 -21.41 5.18
C LEU A 90 -7.69 -20.54 6.40
N LYS A 91 -8.24 -20.85 7.58
CA LYS A 91 -7.96 -20.18 8.85
C LYS A 91 -6.48 -20.28 9.23
N ASN A 92 -5.91 -21.48 9.14
CA ASN A 92 -4.48 -21.69 9.36
C ASN A 92 -3.61 -20.85 8.41
N CYS A 93 -4.00 -20.73 7.13
CA CYS A 93 -3.29 -19.87 6.19
C CYS A 93 -3.42 -18.38 6.55
N LEU A 94 -4.59 -17.93 6.98
CA LEU A 94 -4.85 -16.55 7.40
C LEU A 94 -4.05 -16.17 8.67
N ASP A 95 -3.92 -17.09 9.61
CA ASP A 95 -3.20 -16.86 10.87
C ASP A 95 -1.67 -16.92 10.68
N GLY A 96 -1.20 -17.50 9.57
CA GLY A 96 0.20 -17.48 9.16
C GLY A 96 0.65 -16.19 8.46
N LEU A 97 -0.24 -15.21 8.26
CA LEU A 97 0.11 -13.94 7.63
C LEU A 97 0.93 -13.07 8.60
N SER A 98 2.19 -12.80 8.23
CA SER A 98 3.04 -11.83 8.94
C SER A 98 2.47 -10.42 8.78
N MET A 99 2.40 -9.68 9.90
CA MET A 99 1.97 -8.28 9.93
C MET A 99 3.16 -7.31 10.00
N ILE A 100 4.37 -7.82 9.78
CA ILE A 100 5.60 -7.04 9.84
C ILE A 100 5.85 -6.42 8.46
N ASN A 101 6.30 -5.15 8.45
CA ASN A 101 6.48 -4.34 7.24
C ASN A 101 7.96 -4.21 6.81
N ASP A 102 8.77 -5.24 7.03
CA ASP A 102 10.09 -5.35 6.40
C ASP A 102 9.98 -5.96 4.99
N GLU A 103 11.00 -5.74 4.16
CA GLU A 103 10.97 -6.12 2.74
C GLU A 103 10.72 -7.62 2.52
N ASP A 104 11.39 -8.48 3.29
CA ASP A 104 11.23 -9.93 3.22
C ASP A 104 9.82 -10.36 3.67
N SER A 105 9.33 -9.81 4.78
CA SER A 105 7.98 -10.09 5.29
C SER A 105 6.89 -9.67 4.30
N VAL A 106 7.05 -8.54 3.61
CA VAL A 106 6.08 -8.09 2.60
C VAL A 106 6.04 -9.06 1.42
N ALA A 107 7.21 -9.50 0.93
CA ALA A 107 7.26 -10.49 -0.14
C ALA A 107 6.60 -11.81 0.26
N GLN A 108 6.86 -12.28 1.48
CA GLN A 108 6.21 -13.48 2.02
C GLN A 108 4.70 -13.29 2.18
N PHE A 109 4.25 -12.13 2.66
CA PHE A 109 2.84 -11.80 2.81
C PHE A 109 2.09 -11.94 1.47
N GLU A 110 2.62 -11.38 0.38
CA GLU A 110 2.00 -11.48 -0.95
C GLU A 110 1.88 -12.94 -1.43
N ILE A 111 2.92 -13.75 -1.21
CA ILE A 111 2.91 -15.17 -1.54
C ILE A 111 1.83 -15.92 -0.75
N GLN A 112 1.73 -15.65 0.55
CA GLN A 112 0.71 -16.30 1.41
C GLN A 112 -0.69 -15.80 1.09
N LEU A 113 -0.87 -14.51 0.79
CA LEU A 113 -2.16 -13.94 0.40
C LEU A 113 -2.68 -14.56 -0.91
N LYS A 114 -1.80 -14.82 -1.87
CA LYS A 114 -2.16 -15.59 -3.09
C LYS A 114 -2.66 -16.99 -2.75
N LYS A 115 -2.01 -17.71 -1.82
CA LYS A 115 -2.46 -19.04 -1.36
C LYS A 115 -3.84 -18.96 -0.68
N VAL A 116 -4.05 -17.96 0.18
CA VAL A 116 -5.33 -17.69 0.84
C VAL A 116 -6.44 -17.45 -0.19
N ARG A 117 -6.20 -16.60 -1.21
CA ARG A 117 -7.17 -16.35 -2.29
C ARG A 117 -7.48 -17.59 -3.12
N ASN A 118 -6.47 -18.40 -3.44
CA ASN A 118 -6.68 -19.66 -4.14
C ASN A 118 -7.56 -20.63 -3.32
N LYS A 119 -7.32 -20.72 -2.02
CA LYS A 119 -8.14 -21.54 -1.12
C LYS A 119 -9.58 -21.02 -1.00
N LEU A 120 -9.75 -19.69 -0.91
CA LEU A 120 -11.07 -19.05 -0.95
C LEU A 120 -11.83 -19.45 -2.21
N ARG A 121 -11.19 -19.37 -3.40
CA ARG A 121 -11.81 -19.75 -4.67
C ARG A 121 -12.33 -21.19 -4.65
N VAL A 122 -11.56 -22.12 -4.09
CA VAL A 122 -11.98 -23.52 -3.93
C VAL A 122 -13.21 -23.64 -3.02
N ILE A 123 -13.27 -22.89 -1.92
CA ILE A 123 -14.42 -22.91 -1.00
C ILE A 123 -15.66 -22.31 -1.66
N CYS A 124 -15.54 -21.18 -2.35
CA CYS A 124 -16.66 -20.58 -3.07
C CYS A 124 -17.21 -21.52 -4.14
N GLN A 125 -16.34 -22.24 -4.86
CA GLN A 125 -16.74 -23.24 -5.85
C GLN A 125 -17.47 -24.43 -5.20
N LEU A 126 -16.99 -24.90 -4.05
CA LEU A 126 -17.61 -25.99 -3.29
C LEU A 126 -19.02 -25.62 -2.82
N ASN A 127 -19.19 -24.38 -2.34
CA ASN A 127 -20.45 -23.89 -1.78
C ASN A 127 -21.41 -23.32 -2.84
N LYS A 128 -20.98 -23.25 -4.11
CA LYS A 128 -21.70 -22.57 -5.21
C LYS A 128 -21.96 -21.08 -4.93
N GLU A 129 -21.09 -20.47 -4.14
CA GLU A 129 -21.14 -19.06 -3.74
C GLU A 129 -20.04 -18.23 -4.43
N SER A 130 -19.82 -18.48 -5.73
CA SER A 130 -18.77 -17.79 -6.51
C SER A 130 -18.96 -16.27 -6.57
N TRP A 131 -20.15 -15.76 -6.27
CA TRP A 131 -20.40 -14.33 -6.15
C TRP A 131 -19.61 -13.66 -5.01
N LYS A 132 -19.33 -14.38 -3.90
CA LYS A 132 -18.53 -13.85 -2.77
C LYS A 132 -17.08 -13.53 -3.18
N ILE A 133 -16.48 -14.33 -4.06
CA ILE A 133 -15.13 -14.02 -4.59
C ILE A 133 -15.19 -12.91 -5.64
N ASN A 134 -16.24 -12.86 -6.47
CA ASN A 134 -16.41 -11.79 -7.44
C ASN A 134 -16.62 -10.43 -6.75
N ASP A 135 -17.31 -10.38 -5.62
CA ASP A 135 -17.49 -9.15 -4.85
C ASP A 135 -16.21 -8.70 -4.16
N LEU A 136 -15.39 -9.64 -3.69
CA LEU A 136 -14.02 -9.33 -3.24
C LEU A 136 -13.19 -8.74 -4.39
N ASP A 137 -13.24 -9.33 -5.57
CA ASP A 137 -12.47 -8.85 -6.73
C ASP A 137 -12.92 -7.44 -7.16
N LYS A 138 -14.23 -7.15 -7.14
CA LYS A 138 -14.75 -5.78 -7.35
C LYS A 138 -14.27 -4.81 -6.28
N LEU A 139 -14.28 -5.21 -5.01
CA LEU A 139 -13.81 -4.38 -3.91
C LEU A 139 -12.32 -4.04 -4.07
N VAL A 140 -11.52 -5.03 -4.47
CA VAL A 140 -10.09 -4.83 -4.76
C VAL A 140 -9.91 -3.90 -5.96
N GLU A 141 -10.74 -3.99 -6.99
CA GLU A 141 -10.69 -3.08 -8.13
C GLU A 141 -11.03 -1.63 -7.73
N GLN A 142 -12.06 -1.45 -6.91
CA GLN A 142 -12.50 -0.13 -6.42
C GLN A 142 -11.48 0.56 -5.52
N VAL A 143 -10.82 -0.19 -4.64
CA VAL A 143 -9.84 0.36 -3.68
C VAL A 143 -8.41 0.35 -4.26
N GLY A 144 -8.14 -0.56 -5.18
CA GLY A 144 -6.83 -0.80 -5.78
C GLY A 144 -6.50 0.12 -6.94
N GLY A 145 -7.47 0.48 -7.78
CA GLY A 145 -7.20 1.03 -9.10
C GLY A 145 -6.40 0.02 -9.93
N SER A 146 -7.09 -0.91 -10.58
CA SER A 146 -6.50 -2.01 -11.37
C SER A 146 -5.24 -2.64 -10.76
N MET A 147 -5.38 -3.35 -9.64
CA MET A 147 -4.38 -4.36 -9.27
C MET A 147 -4.41 -5.45 -10.34
N GLN A 148 -3.44 -5.45 -11.26
CA GLN A 148 -3.35 -6.49 -12.28
C GLN A 148 -3.14 -7.86 -11.60
N VAL A 149 -4.17 -8.69 -11.68
CA VAL A 149 -4.05 -10.14 -11.49
C VAL A 149 -4.00 -10.73 -12.89
N SER A 150 -2.95 -11.50 -13.19
CA SER A 150 -2.83 -12.23 -14.47
C SER A 150 -4.12 -13.02 -14.74
N GLU A 151 -4.78 -12.69 -15.85
CA GLU A 151 -6.00 -13.35 -16.33
C GLU A 151 -5.70 -14.70 -17.03
N ASN A 152 -4.41 -15.03 -17.24
CA ASN A 152 -4.03 -16.22 -17.97
C ASN A 152 -3.81 -17.43 -17.05
N VAL A 153 -4.77 -18.37 -17.11
CA VAL A 153 -4.72 -19.68 -16.44
C VAL A 153 -3.47 -20.49 -16.82
N VAL A 154 -2.84 -20.20 -17.97
CA VAL A 154 -1.64 -20.89 -18.48
C VAL A 154 -0.37 -20.52 -17.70
N GLU A 155 -0.33 -19.36 -17.02
CA GLU A 155 0.81 -18.95 -16.19
C GLU A 155 0.74 -19.50 -14.76
N MET A 156 -0.22 -20.37 -14.44
CA MET A 156 -0.43 -20.94 -13.11
C MET A 156 0.15 -22.37 -12.91
N TRP A 157 1.07 -22.81 -13.77
CA TRP A 157 1.85 -24.05 -13.60
C TRP A 157 3.33 -23.76 -13.44
#